data_AF-A0A090WNE4-F1
#
_entry.id   AF-A0A090WNE4-F1
#
_cell.length_a   1.000
_cell.length_b   1.000
_cell.length_c   1.000
_cell.angle_alpha   90.00
_cell.angle_beta   90.00
_cell.angle_gamma   90.00
#
_symmetry.space_group_name_H-M   'P 1'
#
loop_
_entity.id
_entity.type
_entity.pdbx_description
1 polymer ?
#
loop_
_entity_poly.entity_id
_entity_poly.type
_entity_poly.pdbx_seq_one_letter_code
_entity_poly.pdbx_strand_id
1 'polypeptide(L)'
;MGEFILNDIYGATGILADLQINDLHAMEVPLGQLNLNAKSLNGSRYDMNLAVKGDDVDFDLSGDYQATDTTANLNLDLNISKVNMSTIAGLSDDFFKDGSGSINGNFKVTGTTIDPPIIMDH
;
A
#
# COMPACT_ATOMS: atom_id res chain seq x y z
N MET A 1 3.48 11.36 17.02
CA MET A 1 4.91 11.61 16.73
C MET A 1 5.53 10.25 16.47
N GLY A 2 5.67 9.88 15.19
CA GLY A 2 6.29 8.61 14.80
C GLY A 2 7.81 8.79 14.77
N GLU A 3 8.53 7.82 15.31
CA GLU A 3 9.98 7.79 15.23
C GLU A 3 10.38 7.19 13.88
N PHE A 4 10.99 7.99 13.03
CA PHE A 4 11.57 7.53 11.77
C PHE A 4 13.04 7.17 12.01
N ILE A 5 13.34 5.89 12.23
CA ILE A 5 14.71 5.42 12.39
C ILE A 5 15.21 4.90 11.03
N LEU A 6 16.00 5.72 10.34
CA LEU A 6 16.74 5.30 9.15
C LEU A 6 18.10 4.73 9.60
N ASN A 7 18.20 3.42 9.78
CA ASN A 7 19.44 2.78 10.19
C ASN A 7 20.26 2.32 8.97
N ASP A 8 21.43 2.93 8.78
CA ASP A 8 22.53 2.62 7.85
C ASP A 8 22.21 1.75 6.61
N ILE A 9 22.02 2.43 5.47
CA ILE A 9 21.88 1.81 4.14
C ILE A 9 23.25 1.73 3.47
N TYR A 10 24.12 0.82 3.92
CA TYR A 10 25.34 0.49 3.18
C TYR A 10 25.61 -1.02 3.15
N GLY A 11 25.71 -1.54 1.92
CA GLY A 11 26.39 -2.79 1.61
C GLY A 11 25.57 -4.06 1.88
N ALA A 12 24.94 -4.58 0.82
CA ALA A 12 24.51 -5.97 0.67
C ALA A 12 23.91 -6.64 1.94
N THR A 13 22.84 -6.08 2.52
CA THR A 13 22.19 -6.66 3.71
C THR A 13 20.71 -6.34 3.68
N GLY A 14 19.86 -7.32 3.98
CA GLY A 14 18.44 -7.24 3.70
C GLY A 14 17.72 -6.08 4.40
N ILE A 15 17.03 -5.23 3.62
CA ILE A 15 16.13 -4.19 4.15
C ILE A 15 15.09 -4.88 5.03
N LEU A 16 15.07 -4.57 6.32
CA LEU A 16 13.95 -4.83 7.22
C LEU A 16 13.35 -3.47 7.54
N ALA A 17 12.12 -3.23 7.07
CA ALA A 17 11.36 -2.04 7.41
C ALA A 17 10.14 -2.46 8.23
N ASP A 18 10.00 -1.90 9.42
CA ASP A 18 8.82 -2.00 10.26
C ASP A 18 8.38 -0.56 10.56
N LEU A 19 7.22 -0.19 10.03
CA LEU A 19 6.67 1.16 10.16
C LEU A 19 5.22 1.07 10.64
N GLN A 20 4.97 1.70 11.78
CA GLN A 20 3.64 1.86 12.32
C GLN A 20 3.30 3.35 12.43
N ILE A 21 2.18 3.74 11.83
CA ILE A 21 1.58 5.08 11.95
C ILE A 21 0.21 4.90 12.59
N ASN A 22 0.05 5.39 13.82
CA ASN A 22 -1.22 5.22 14.56
C ASN A 22 -2.36 6.10 14.03
N ASP A 23 -2.05 7.17 13.30
CA ASP A 23 -3.01 8.15 12.83
C ASP A 23 -2.62 8.68 11.45
N LEU A 24 -2.85 7.87 10.43
CA LEU A 24 -2.63 8.19 9.03
C LEU A 24 -3.77 9.07 8.53
N HIS A 25 -3.38 10.23 8.00
CA HIS A 25 -4.23 11.10 7.22
C HIS A 25 -3.70 11.19 5.79
N ALA A 26 -4.59 11.18 4.82
CA ALA A 26 -4.28 11.57 3.45
C ALA A 26 -5.11 12.81 3.13
N MET A 27 -4.42 13.91 2.82
CA MET A 27 -5.04 15.25 2.80
C MET A 27 -5.74 15.49 4.15
N GLU A 28 -7.02 15.84 4.14
CA GLU A 28 -7.83 16.02 5.36
C GLU A 28 -8.67 14.78 5.72
N VAL A 29 -8.45 13.65 5.03
CA VAL A 29 -9.22 12.41 5.24
C VAL A 29 -8.49 11.49 6.23
N PRO A 30 -9.09 11.17 7.39
CA PRO A 30 -8.54 10.17 8.30
C PRO A 30 -8.66 8.78 7.67
N LEU A 31 -7.54 8.08 7.57
CA LEU A 31 -7.47 6.71 7.04
C LEU A 31 -7.30 5.65 8.15
N GLY A 32 -6.91 6.07 9.35
CA GLY A 32 -6.73 5.20 10.51
C GLY A 32 -5.28 4.79 10.73
N GLN A 33 -5.04 3.57 11.21
CA GLN A 33 -3.69 3.07 11.47
C GLN A 33 -3.08 2.45 10.21
N LEU A 34 -1.83 2.76 9.91
CA LEU A 34 -1.01 2.08 8.91
C LEU A 34 0.06 1.22 9.60
N ASN A 35 0.19 -0.01 9.14
CA ASN A 35 1.29 -0.92 9.50
C ASN A 35 1.96 -1.41 8.23
N LEU A 36 3.28 -1.25 8.11
CA LEU A 36 4.09 -1.72 7.01
C LEU A 36 5.22 -2.59 7.54
N ASN A 37 5.29 -3.81 7.04
CA ASN A 37 6.39 -4.74 7.25
C ASN A 37 6.99 -5.10 5.90
N ALA A 38 8.27 -4.81 5.68
CA ALA A 38 8.99 -5.22 4.48
C ALA A 38 10.29 -5.91 4.86
N LYS A 39 10.63 -6.98 4.13
CA LYS A 39 11.88 -7.71 4.28
C LYS A 39 12.52 -7.98 2.93
N SER A 40 13.81 -7.79 2.82
CA SER A 40 14.57 -8.26 1.66
C SER A 40 14.69 -9.78 1.71
N LEU A 41 14.34 -10.42 0.60
CA LEU A 41 14.53 -11.85 0.39
C LEU A 41 15.93 -12.13 -0.20
N ASN A 42 16.34 -11.28 -1.14
CA ASN A 42 17.69 -11.24 -1.72
C ASN A 42 17.96 -9.80 -2.19
N GLY A 43 19.20 -9.47 -2.53
CA GLY A 43 19.66 -8.08 -2.74
C GLY A 43 18.85 -7.18 -3.70
N SER A 44 17.91 -7.74 -4.46
CA SER A 44 16.97 -6.98 -5.29
C SER A 44 15.49 -7.30 -5.08
N ARG A 45 15.12 -8.35 -4.33
CA ARG A 45 13.72 -8.76 -4.11
C ARG A 45 13.30 -8.52 -2.65
N TYR A 46 12.13 -7.95 -2.49
CA TYR A 46 11.55 -7.56 -1.21
C TYR A 46 10.14 -8.14 -1.09
N ASP A 47 9.84 -8.70 0.07
CA ASP A 47 8.50 -9.14 0.47
C ASP A 47 7.91 -8.07 1.38
N MET A 48 6.71 -7.61 1.07
CA MET A 48 6.06 -6.49 1.76
C MET A 48 4.64 -6.83 2.16
N ASN A 49 4.24 -6.34 3.33
CA ASN A 49 2.89 -6.43 3.87
C ASN A 49 2.53 -5.06 4.45
N LEU A 50 1.54 -4.42 3.86
CA LEU A 50 0.99 -3.14 4.26
C LEU A 50 -0.46 -3.35 4.66
N ALA A 51 -0.87 -2.83 5.80
CA ALA A 51 -2.25 -2.84 6.26
C ALA A 51 -2.66 -1.41 6.64
N VAL A 52 -3.84 -0.98 6.20
CA VAL A 52 -4.49 0.24 6.68
C VAL A 52 -5.83 -0.15 7.29
N LYS A 53 -6.04 0.21 8.56
CA LYS A 53 -7.25 -0.10 9.33
C LYS A 53 -7.79 1.17 9.99
N GLY A 54 -8.99 1.56 9.60
CA GLY A 54 -9.73 2.70 10.13
C GLY A 54 -11.23 2.48 10.01
N ASP A 55 -12.00 3.49 10.44
CA ASP A 55 -13.46 3.39 10.49
C ASP A 55 -14.08 3.29 9.10
N ASP A 56 -13.52 3.99 8.11
CA ASP A 56 -14.03 4.07 6.74
C ASP A 56 -13.16 3.33 5.70
N VAL A 57 -11.97 2.86 6.12
CA VAL A 57 -10.95 2.25 5.26
C VAL A 57 -10.38 1.01 5.94
N ASP A 58 -10.39 -0.11 5.23
CA ASP A 58 -9.83 -1.37 5.64
C ASP A 58 -9.30 -2.11 4.39
N PHE A 59 -7.98 -2.14 4.25
CA PHE A 59 -7.33 -2.92 3.20
C PHE A 59 -5.97 -3.45 3.63
N ASP A 60 -5.55 -4.51 2.94
CA ASP A 60 -4.24 -5.12 3.06
C ASP A 60 -3.62 -5.23 1.67
N LEU A 61 -2.34 -4.90 1.55
CA LEU A 61 -1.53 -5.06 0.35
C LEU A 61 -0.32 -5.93 0.71
N SER A 62 -0.19 -7.07 0.04
CA SER A 62 0.90 -8.00 0.28
C SER A 62 1.55 -8.45 -1.02
N GLY A 63 2.81 -8.86 -0.98
CA GLY A 63 3.46 -9.49 -2.13
C GLY A 63 4.90 -9.09 -2.29
N ASP A 64 5.43 -9.31 -3.49
CA ASP A 64 6.83 -9.09 -3.80
C ASP A 64 7.07 -7.96 -4.79
N TYR A 65 8.13 -7.21 -4.49
CA TYR A 65 8.69 -6.17 -5.33
C TYR A 65 10.13 -6.57 -5.66
N GLN A 66 10.48 -6.63 -6.94
CA GLN A 66 11.85 -6.87 -7.38
C GLN A 66 12.41 -5.63 -8.08
N ALA A 67 13.33 -4.94 -7.42
CA ALA A 67 14.11 -3.86 -8.01
C ALA A 67 14.98 -4.41 -9.15
N THR A 68 15.08 -3.65 -10.23
CA THR A 68 16.06 -3.84 -11.29
C THR A 68 16.81 -2.51 -11.50
N ASP A 69 17.81 -2.49 -12.37
CA ASP A 69 18.63 -1.28 -12.58
C ASP A 69 17.83 -0.08 -13.10
N THR A 70 16.68 -0.30 -13.74
CA THR A 70 15.87 0.75 -14.40
C THR A 70 14.39 0.73 -14.04
N THR A 71 13.85 -0.40 -13.59
CA THR A 71 12.43 -0.58 -13.24
C THR A 71 12.29 -1.40 -11.97
N ALA A 72 11.06 -1.69 -11.58
CA ALA A 72 10.81 -2.79 -10.68
C ALA A 72 9.61 -3.61 -11.08
N ASN A 73 9.70 -4.92 -10.86
CA ASN A 73 8.62 -5.86 -11.10
C ASN A 73 7.75 -5.99 -9.84
N LEU A 74 6.45 -5.81 -10.02
CA LEU A 74 5.42 -5.89 -9.01
C LEU A 74 4.68 -7.21 -9.16
N ASN A 75 4.46 -7.88 -8.05
CA ASN A 75 3.48 -8.94 -7.90
C ASN A 75 2.84 -8.77 -6.53
N LEU A 76 1.78 -7.98 -6.51
CA LEU A 76 1.10 -7.56 -5.29
C LEU A 76 -0.36 -7.98 -5.34
N ASP A 77 -0.86 -8.41 -4.20
CA ASP A 77 -2.25 -8.75 -3.98
C ASP A 77 -2.83 -7.70 -3.01
N LEU A 78 -3.78 -6.91 -3.52
CA LEU A 78 -4.54 -5.91 -2.77
C LEU A 78 -5.89 -6.52 -2.38
N ASN A 79 -6.11 -6.70 -1.10
CA ASN A 79 -7.40 -7.06 -0.52
C ASN A 79 -8.03 -5.80 0.07
N ILE A 80 -9.15 -5.37 -0.50
CA ILE A 80 -9.97 -4.30 0.05
C ILE A 80 -11.13 -4.96 0.79
N SER A 81 -11.10 -4.90 2.11
CA SER A 81 -12.23 -5.31 2.94
C SER A 81 -13.32 -4.25 2.93
N LYS A 82 -12.93 -2.96 2.97
CA LYS A 82 -13.85 -1.83 2.90
C LYS A 82 -13.12 -0.55 2.50
N VAL A 83 -13.66 0.18 1.53
CA VAL A 83 -13.41 1.63 1.41
C VAL A 83 -14.74 2.32 1.19
N ASN A 84 -15.11 3.21 2.11
CA ASN A 84 -16.35 3.95 2.00
C ASN A 84 -16.25 5.00 0.89
N MET A 85 -17.36 5.24 0.18
CA MET A 85 -17.42 6.25 -0.88
C MET A 85 -17.11 7.67 -0.38
N SER A 86 -17.38 7.95 0.90
CA SER A 86 -16.99 9.20 1.56
C SER A 86 -15.48 9.42 1.57
N THR A 87 -14.68 8.37 1.84
CA THR A 87 -13.23 8.43 1.76
C THR A 87 -12.77 8.68 0.33
N ILE A 88 -13.34 7.98 -0.65
CA ILE A 88 -12.99 8.16 -2.07
C ILE A 88 -13.32 9.59 -2.53
N ALA A 89 -14.48 10.11 -2.13
CA ALA A 89 -14.87 11.48 -2.39
C ALA A 89 -13.91 12.49 -1.73
N GLY A 90 -13.48 12.25 -0.49
CA GLY A 90 -12.52 13.12 0.20
C GLY A 90 -11.10 13.11 -0.38
N LEU A 91 -10.73 12.02 -1.09
CA LEU A 91 -9.44 11.89 -1.79
C LEU A 91 -9.49 12.29 -3.27
N SER A 92 -10.66 12.69 -3.78
CA SER A 92 -10.83 13.07 -5.18
C SER A 92 -11.40 14.48 -5.32
N ASP A 93 -10.99 15.18 -6.38
CA ASP A 93 -11.48 16.51 -6.73
C ASP A 93 -12.87 16.43 -7.38
N ASP A 94 -13.86 15.85 -6.69
CA ASP A 94 -15.30 15.91 -7.00
C ASP A 94 -15.93 14.76 -7.82
N PHE A 95 -15.20 13.70 -8.17
CA PHE A 95 -15.74 12.65 -9.06
C PHE A 95 -16.85 11.78 -8.45
N PHE A 96 -16.94 11.69 -7.11
CA PHE A 96 -17.81 10.74 -6.43
C PHE A 96 -18.63 11.33 -5.27
N LYS A 97 -18.88 12.64 -5.26
CA LYS A 97 -19.58 13.34 -4.16
C LYS A 97 -20.95 12.76 -3.79
N ASP A 98 -21.66 12.18 -4.76
CA ASP A 98 -23.01 11.62 -4.57
C ASP A 98 -23.01 10.09 -4.39
N GLY A 99 -21.83 9.46 -4.39
CA GLY A 99 -21.69 8.02 -4.17
C GLY A 99 -21.92 7.65 -2.70
N SER A 100 -22.69 6.59 -2.44
CA SER A 100 -22.91 6.05 -1.09
C SER A 100 -22.55 4.57 -1.03
N GLY A 101 -22.33 4.06 0.19
CA GLY A 101 -21.91 2.68 0.42
C GLY A 101 -20.40 2.52 0.45
N SER A 102 -19.94 1.31 0.16
CA SER A 102 -18.54 0.90 0.28
C SER A 102 -18.12 -0.04 -0.85
N ILE A 103 -16.87 0.05 -1.27
CA ILE A 103 -16.24 -0.93 -2.16
C ILE A 103 -15.48 -1.99 -1.36
N ASN A 104 -15.44 -3.20 -1.88
CA ASN A 104 -14.60 -4.31 -1.43
C ASN A 104 -14.18 -5.14 -2.65
N GLY A 105 -13.09 -5.89 -2.53
CA GLY A 105 -12.62 -6.73 -3.62
C GLY A 105 -11.16 -7.16 -3.47
N ASN A 106 -10.75 -8.10 -4.31
CA ASN A 106 -9.38 -8.56 -4.42
C ASN A 106 -8.82 -8.16 -5.78
N PHE A 107 -7.66 -7.54 -5.79
CA PHE A 107 -7.01 -7.05 -7.00
C PHE A 107 -5.59 -7.54 -7.06
N LYS A 108 -5.19 -8.04 -8.23
CA LYS A 108 -3.82 -8.43 -8.48
C LYS A 108 -3.12 -7.32 -9.29
N VAL A 109 -2.14 -6.69 -8.67
CA VAL A 109 -1.34 -5.63 -9.28
C VAL A 109 -0.01 -6.23 -9.72
N THR A 110 0.22 -6.26 -11.04
CA THR A 110 1.42 -6.88 -11.61
C THR A 110 2.11 -5.94 -12.59
N GLY A 111 3.33 -6.31 -13.00
CA GLY A 111 4.08 -5.64 -14.06
C GLY A 111 5.09 -4.62 -13.53
N THR A 112 5.39 -3.55 -14.29
CA THR A 112 6.55 -2.71 -13.96
C THR A 112 6.15 -1.36 -13.37
N THR A 113 7.00 -0.74 -12.55
CA THR A 113 6.77 0.62 -12.04
C THR A 113 6.72 1.70 -13.13
N ILE A 114 7.16 1.40 -14.36
CA ILE A 114 7.04 2.29 -15.53
C ILE A 114 5.67 2.11 -16.23
N ASP A 115 5.01 0.96 -16.04
CA ASP A 115 3.69 0.65 -16.61
C ASP A 115 3.06 -0.56 -15.88
N PRO A 116 2.26 -0.36 -14.81
CA PRO A 116 1.67 -1.46 -14.04
C PRO A 116 0.29 -1.86 -14.62
N PRO A 117 0.12 -3.04 -15.24
CA PRO A 117 -1.18 -3.62 -15.52
C PRO A 117 -1.93 -4.02 -14.24
N ILE A 118 -3.18 -3.55 -14.12
CA ILE A 118 -4.14 -4.00 -13.11
C ILE A 118 -5.00 -5.11 -13.71
N ILE A 119 -5.02 -6.28 -13.08
CA ILE A 119 -5.89 -7.40 -13.48
C ILE A 119 -6.97 -7.58 -12.40
N MET A 120 -8.25 -7.56 -12.81
CA MET A 120 -9.39 -7.89 -11.95
C MET A 120 -9.79 -9.34 -12.20
N ASP A 121 -9.76 -10.18 -11.17
CA ASP A 121 -10.34 -11.53 -11.24
C ASP A 121 -11.84 -11.47 -10.91
N HIS A 122 -12.66 -12.13 -11.74
CA HIS A 122 -14.12 -12.22 -11.64
C HIS A 122 -14.59 -13.40 -10.80
#